data_AF-A0A6B2VBP6-F1
#
_entry.id   AF-A0A6B2VBP6-F1
#
_cell.length_a   1.000
_cell.length_b   1.000
_cell.length_c   1.000
_cell.angle_alpha   90.00
_cell.angle_beta   90.00
_cell.angle_gamma   90.00
#
_symmetry.space_group_name_H-M   'P 1'
#
loop_
_entity.id
_entity.type
_entity.pdbx_description
1 polymer ?
#
loop_
_entity_poly.entity_id
_entity_poly.type
_entity_poly.pdbx_seq_one_letter_code
_entity_poly.pdbx_strand_id
1 'polypeptide(L)'
;MISEAGEPRRDLFLRSGLEAADVVRAHRAALQVLRDGIETAHVDAYSDDAWPRDVVPAYEQALAMAAREVAEGVRPARSDPGMGIDVDVRDDAQFDVFLALAPHTIHAEAWQRGRLVFSASDTGTALCLTVTPRQEERLLSRLDALGIPRTAFTTRPARRGRWISRWKRAARPS
;
A
#
# COMPACT_ATOMS: atom_id res chain seq x y z
N MET A 1 5.59 34.06 -2.68
CA MET A 1 5.86 32.66 -3.04
C MET A 1 6.56 32.02 -1.84
N ILE A 2 5.79 31.39 -0.95
CA ILE A 2 6.36 30.66 0.19
C ILE A 2 6.50 29.23 -0.29
N SER A 3 7.75 28.76 -0.43
CA SER A 3 8.04 27.36 -0.71
C SER A 3 7.50 26.53 0.45
N GLU A 4 6.51 25.66 0.19
CA GLU A 4 6.16 24.60 1.12
C GLU A 4 7.35 23.65 1.24
N ALA A 5 8.27 23.96 2.16
CA ALA A 5 9.19 22.98 2.69
C ALA A 5 8.32 21.99 3.49
N GLY A 6 7.70 21.04 2.78
CA GLY A 6 6.93 19.96 3.38
C GLY A 6 7.79 19.26 4.42
N GLU A 7 7.12 18.73 5.46
CA GLU A 7 7.77 18.01 6.55
C GLU A 7 8.82 17.00 6.01
N PRO A 8 10.02 16.91 6.60
CA PRO A 8 11.02 15.95 6.17
C PRO A 8 10.44 14.53 6.08
N ARG A 9 10.76 13.81 5.02
CA ARG A 9 10.29 12.44 4.81
C ARG A 9 11.44 11.50 4.51
N ARG A 10 11.25 10.22 4.83
CA ARG A 10 12.22 9.17 4.62
C ARG A 10 11.57 7.94 4.01
N ASP A 11 12.31 7.28 3.13
CA ASP A 11 11.90 6.03 2.51
C ASP A 11 12.32 4.84 3.37
N LEU A 12 11.36 4.00 3.72
CA LEU A 12 11.55 2.74 4.45
C LEU A 12 11.19 1.56 3.55
N PHE A 13 12.00 0.52 3.61
CA PHE A 13 11.84 -0.71 2.83
C PHE A 13 11.72 -1.89 3.79
N LEU A 14 10.72 -2.74 3.59
CA LEU A 14 10.62 -4.00 4.31
C LEU A 14 11.79 -4.89 3.91
N ARG A 15 12.49 -5.45 4.89
CA ARG A 15 13.59 -6.39 4.65
C ARG A 15 13.04 -7.77 4.32
N SER A 16 13.77 -8.48 3.47
CA SER A 16 13.55 -9.91 3.25
C SER A 16 13.90 -10.72 4.50
N GLY A 17 13.35 -11.93 4.58
CA GLY A 17 13.63 -12.90 5.66
C GLY A 17 12.71 -12.79 6.87
N LEU A 18 11.63 -12.01 6.79
CA LEU A 18 10.52 -12.10 7.74
C LEU A 18 9.63 -13.29 7.40
N GLU A 19 9.02 -13.87 8.43
CA GLU A 19 7.97 -14.87 8.26
C GLU A 19 6.76 -14.24 7.56
N ALA A 20 6.04 -15.03 6.76
CA ALA A 20 4.89 -14.54 5.97
C ALA A 20 3.84 -13.83 6.84
N ALA A 21 3.58 -14.33 8.06
CA ALA A 21 2.65 -13.69 8.98
C ALA A 21 3.15 -12.32 9.48
N ASP A 22 4.45 -12.13 9.67
CA ASP A 22 5.05 -10.85 10.06
C ASP A 22 5.03 -9.84 8.93
N VAL A 23 5.24 -10.28 7.70
CA VAL A 23 5.05 -9.44 6.51
C VAL A 23 3.63 -8.88 6.48
N VAL A 24 2.61 -9.74 6.60
CA VAL A 24 1.20 -9.32 6.58
C VAL A 24 0.92 -8.30 7.69
N ARG A 25 1.40 -8.59 8.90
CA ARG A 25 1.28 -7.68 10.05
C ARG A 25 1.99 -6.33 9.79
N ALA A 26 3.17 -6.33 9.18
CA ALA A 26 3.93 -5.12 8.88
C ALA A 26 3.23 -4.24 7.82
N HIS A 27 2.65 -4.84 6.77
CA HIS A 27 1.85 -4.12 5.77
C HIS A 27 0.64 -3.44 6.42
N ARG A 28 -0.13 -4.20 7.21
CA ARG A 28 -1.31 -3.68 7.92
C ARG A 28 -0.94 -2.56 8.89
N ALA A 29 0.14 -2.72 9.66
CA ALA A 29 0.63 -1.69 10.57
C ALA A 29 1.03 -0.41 9.82
N ALA A 30 1.70 -0.52 8.67
CA ALA A 30 2.09 0.61 7.85
C ALA A 30 0.87 1.37 7.32
N LEU A 31 -0.10 0.67 6.73
CA LEU A 31 -1.34 1.28 6.24
C LEU A 31 -2.11 1.98 7.35
N GLN A 32 -2.25 1.37 8.52
CA GLN A 32 -2.91 1.98 9.68
C GLN A 32 -2.23 3.27 10.14
N VAL A 33 -0.91 3.37 10.05
CA VAL A 33 -0.16 4.59 10.40
C VAL A 33 -0.32 5.68 9.35
N LEU A 34 -0.43 5.29 8.08
CA LEU A 34 -0.52 6.20 6.95
C LEU A 34 -1.94 6.69 6.67
N ARG A 35 -2.97 5.95 7.11
CA ARG A 35 -4.40 6.16 6.81
C ARG A 35 -4.82 7.62 6.80
N ASP A 36 -4.57 8.34 7.88
CA ASP A 36 -5.02 9.74 8.06
C ASP A 36 -4.46 10.70 7.00
N GLY A 37 -3.34 10.35 6.38
CA GLY A 37 -2.67 11.17 5.37
C GLY A 37 -2.95 10.75 3.92
N ILE A 38 -3.57 9.59 3.69
CA ILE A 38 -3.82 9.08 2.34
C ILE A 38 -4.98 9.86 1.71
N GLU A 39 -4.78 10.32 0.48
CA GLU A 39 -5.78 11.04 -0.32
C GLU A 39 -6.39 10.14 -1.38
N THR A 40 -5.57 9.29 -2.02
CA THR A 40 -6.03 8.29 -2.98
C THR A 40 -5.29 6.97 -2.74
N ALA A 41 -5.98 5.86 -2.94
CA ALA A 41 -5.37 4.54 -2.89
C ALA A 41 -6.03 3.63 -3.93
N HIS A 42 -5.25 2.70 -4.46
CA HIS A 42 -5.75 1.70 -5.39
C HIS A 42 -5.08 0.34 -5.16
N VAL A 43 -5.81 -0.70 -5.51
CA VAL A 43 -5.38 -2.09 -5.35
C VAL A 43 -5.76 -2.91 -6.58
N ASP A 44 -4.89 -3.84 -6.94
CA ASP A 44 -5.22 -4.88 -7.91
C ASP A 44 -5.79 -6.09 -7.16
N ALA A 45 -6.92 -6.63 -7.63
CA ALA A 45 -7.47 -7.92 -7.24
C ALA A 45 -6.77 -9.08 -7.99
N TYR A 46 -5.45 -8.99 -8.13
CA TYR A 46 -4.59 -10.01 -8.73
C TYR A 46 -3.48 -10.41 -7.76
N SER A 47 -3.14 -11.69 -7.71
CA SER A 47 -2.06 -12.25 -6.90
C SER A 47 -1.28 -13.27 -7.73
N ASP A 48 0.02 -13.43 -7.47
CA ASP A 48 0.79 -14.54 -8.05
C ASP A 48 0.49 -15.87 -7.35
N ASP A 49 -0.04 -15.81 -6.12
CA ASP A 49 -0.40 -16.95 -5.28
C ASP A 49 -1.93 -17.09 -5.16
N ALA A 50 -2.37 -18.25 -4.64
CA ALA A 50 -3.77 -18.41 -4.26
C ALA A 50 -4.12 -17.50 -3.07
N TRP A 51 -5.26 -16.82 -3.15
CA TRP A 51 -5.76 -16.01 -2.03
C TRP A 51 -5.93 -16.85 -0.76
N PRO A 52 -5.39 -16.40 0.40
CA PRO A 52 -5.70 -17.02 1.68
C PRO A 52 -7.21 -17.04 1.93
N ARG A 53 -7.72 -18.11 2.56
CA ARG A 53 -9.18 -18.29 2.77
C ARG A 53 -9.83 -17.14 3.52
N ASP A 54 -9.12 -16.53 4.45
CA ASP A 54 -9.55 -15.37 5.23
C ASP A 54 -9.53 -14.06 4.43
N VAL A 55 -8.84 -14.02 3.29
CA VAL A 55 -8.72 -12.85 2.39
C VAL A 55 -9.74 -12.91 1.25
N VAL A 56 -10.27 -14.10 0.91
CA VAL A 56 -11.27 -14.28 -0.16
C VAL A 56 -12.47 -13.32 -0.06
N PRO A 57 -13.09 -13.09 1.12
CA PRO A 57 -14.20 -12.14 1.21
C PRO A 57 -13.81 -10.71 0.83
N ALA A 58 -12.59 -10.27 1.18
CA ALA A 58 -12.10 -8.95 0.80
C ALA A 58 -11.82 -8.85 -0.70
N TYR A 59 -11.32 -9.93 -1.31
CA TYR A 59 -11.14 -10.04 -2.76
C TYR A 59 -12.48 -9.91 -3.51
N GLU A 60 -13.49 -10.66 -3.09
CA GLU A 60 -14.84 -10.59 -3.68
C GLU A 60 -15.45 -9.20 -3.51
N GLN A 61 -15.27 -8.59 -2.34
CA GLN A 61 -15.73 -7.23 -2.07
C GLN A 61 -15.04 -6.20 -2.96
N ALA A 62 -13.73 -6.32 -3.22
CA ALA A 62 -13.02 -5.43 -4.13
C ALA A 62 -13.59 -5.52 -5.55
N LEU A 63 -13.85 -6.73 -6.06
CA LEU A 63 -14.49 -6.90 -7.38
C LEU A 63 -15.90 -6.29 -7.41
N ALA A 64 -16.67 -6.43 -6.33
CA ALA A 64 -17.98 -5.81 -6.22
C ALA A 64 -17.90 -4.27 -6.20
N MET A 65 -16.88 -3.69 -5.55
CA MET A 65 -16.62 -2.24 -5.59
C MET A 65 -16.38 -1.76 -7.02
N ALA A 66 -15.49 -2.43 -7.76
CA ALA A 66 -15.20 -2.09 -9.16
C ALA A 66 -16.43 -2.21 -10.06
N ALA A 67 -17.25 -3.25 -9.86
CA ALA A 67 -18.50 -3.43 -10.61
C ALA A 67 -19.52 -2.32 -10.30
N ARG A 68 -19.61 -1.88 -9.04
CA ARG A 68 -20.46 -0.75 -8.64
C ARG A 68 -20.00 0.56 -9.29
N GLU A 69 -18.71 0.84 -9.30
CA GLU A 69 -18.16 2.03 -9.98
C GLU A 69 -18.49 2.06 -11.47
N VAL A 70 -18.51 0.89 -12.13
CA VAL A 70 -18.96 0.77 -13.53
C VAL A 70 -20.45 1.10 -13.65
N ALA A 71 -21.28 0.54 -12.78
CA ALA A 71 -22.72 0.78 -12.78
C ALA A 71 -23.07 2.26 -12.50
N GLU A 72 -22.26 2.94 -11.68
CA GLU A 72 -22.39 4.36 -11.34
C GLU A 72 -21.74 5.29 -12.38
N GLY A 73 -21.05 4.74 -13.39
CA GLY A 73 -20.40 5.51 -14.45
C GLY A 73 -19.11 6.22 -14.02
N VAL A 74 -18.59 5.92 -12.83
CA VAL A 74 -17.29 6.41 -12.32
C VAL A 74 -16.16 5.70 -13.06
N ARG A 75 -16.31 4.40 -13.31
CA ARG A 75 -15.34 3.55 -14.00
C ARG A 75 -15.84 3.16 -15.39
N PRO A 76 -15.00 3.20 -16.45
CA PRO A 76 -15.40 2.72 -17.77
C PRO A 76 -15.77 1.23 -17.77
N ALA A 77 -16.86 0.85 -18.43
CA ALA A 77 -17.31 -0.54 -18.51
C ALA A 77 -16.31 -1.50 -19.19
N ARG A 78 -15.38 -0.97 -19.98
CA ARG A 78 -14.30 -1.73 -20.65
C ARG A 78 -13.04 -1.89 -19.79
N SER A 79 -13.00 -1.28 -18.61
CA SER A 79 -11.86 -1.42 -17.71
C SER A 79 -11.76 -2.85 -17.21
N ASP A 80 -10.54 -3.32 -17.00
CA ASP A 80 -10.31 -4.62 -16.37
C ASP A 80 -10.97 -4.63 -14.97
N PRO A 81 -11.76 -5.66 -14.63
CA PRO A 81 -12.53 -5.68 -13.38
C PRO A 81 -11.66 -5.83 -12.13
N GLY A 82 -10.44 -6.35 -12.27
CA GLY A 82 -9.53 -6.63 -11.16
C GLY A 82 -8.36 -5.65 -11.04
N MET A 83 -8.15 -4.72 -11.98
CA MET A 83 -6.95 -3.88 -11.98
C MET A 83 -7.23 -2.45 -11.53
N GLY A 84 -6.43 -1.89 -10.61
CA GLY A 84 -6.55 -0.49 -10.19
C GLY A 84 -7.94 -0.15 -9.67
N ILE A 85 -8.40 -0.91 -8.69
CA ILE A 85 -9.67 -0.67 -8.00
C ILE A 85 -9.43 0.47 -7.00
N ASP A 86 -10.18 1.56 -7.14
CA ASP A 86 -10.05 2.71 -6.25
C ASP A 86 -10.60 2.37 -4.85
N VAL A 87 -9.92 2.89 -3.84
CA VAL A 87 -10.27 2.68 -2.42
C VAL A 87 -10.39 4.03 -1.74
N ASP A 88 -11.58 4.33 -1.21
CA ASP A 88 -11.72 5.41 -0.23
C ASP A 88 -11.26 4.94 1.15
N VAL A 89 -10.05 5.32 1.53
CA VAL A 89 -9.46 4.98 2.83
C VAL A 89 -10.18 5.59 4.04
N ARG A 90 -11.09 6.55 3.81
CA ARG A 90 -11.92 7.17 4.87
C ARG A 90 -13.16 6.34 5.16
N ASP A 91 -13.60 5.51 4.22
CA ASP A 91 -14.59 4.47 4.44
C ASP A 91 -13.91 3.28 5.13
N ASP A 92 -14.34 2.94 6.35
CA ASP A 92 -13.77 1.84 7.13
C ASP A 92 -13.88 0.50 6.40
N ALA A 93 -14.98 0.24 5.70
CA ALA A 93 -15.19 -1.03 5.01
C ALA A 93 -14.28 -1.18 3.78
N GLN A 94 -14.07 -0.08 3.03
CA GLN A 94 -13.13 -0.09 1.90
C GLN A 94 -11.68 -0.13 2.38
N PHE A 95 -11.36 0.56 3.47
CA PHE A 95 -10.04 0.49 4.07
C PHE A 95 -9.70 -0.91 4.59
N ASP A 96 -10.67 -1.63 5.17
CA ASP A 96 -10.49 -3.02 5.59
C ASP A 96 -10.21 -3.96 4.41
N VAL A 97 -10.87 -3.75 3.25
CA VAL A 97 -10.54 -4.46 2.00
C VAL A 97 -9.09 -4.19 1.60
N PHE A 98 -8.66 -2.93 1.63
CA PHE A 98 -7.29 -2.55 1.28
C PHE A 98 -6.26 -3.15 2.24
N LEU A 99 -6.53 -3.12 3.55
CA LEU A 99 -5.69 -3.76 4.58
C LEU A 99 -5.56 -5.27 4.40
N ALA A 100 -6.64 -5.92 3.95
CA ALA A 100 -6.66 -7.36 3.71
C ALA A 100 -5.91 -7.75 2.44
N LEU A 101 -6.05 -7.00 1.35
CA LEU A 101 -5.50 -7.35 0.04
C LEU A 101 -4.07 -6.89 -0.19
N ALA A 102 -3.68 -5.71 0.33
CA ALA A 102 -2.36 -5.13 0.08
C ALA A 102 -1.14 -6.06 0.32
N PRO A 103 -1.14 -6.98 1.32
CA PRO A 103 -0.04 -7.91 1.53
C PRO A 103 0.02 -9.08 0.54
N HIS A 104 -1.03 -9.29 -0.24
CA HIS A 104 -1.22 -10.49 -1.07
C HIS A 104 -1.40 -10.18 -2.56
N THR A 105 -1.61 -8.92 -2.90
CA THR A 105 -1.74 -8.49 -4.29
C THR A 105 -0.38 -8.32 -4.96
N ILE A 106 -0.37 -8.40 -6.30
CA ILE A 106 0.78 -7.99 -7.11
C ILE A 106 1.01 -6.47 -7.10
N HIS A 107 -0.02 -5.68 -6.75
CA HIS A 107 0.05 -4.22 -6.78
C HIS A 107 -0.95 -3.54 -5.84
N ALA A 108 -0.45 -2.73 -4.90
CA ALA A 108 -1.23 -1.80 -4.10
C ALA A 108 -0.45 -0.51 -3.87
N GLU A 109 -1.10 0.65 -4.01
CA GLU A 109 -0.47 1.95 -3.77
C GLU A 109 -1.39 2.89 -3.01
N ALA A 110 -0.77 3.78 -2.23
CA ALA A 110 -1.47 4.91 -1.62
C ALA A 110 -0.66 6.19 -1.75
N TRP A 111 -1.35 7.29 -1.97
CA TRP A 111 -0.79 8.59 -2.30
C TRP A 111 -1.25 9.68 -1.34
N GLN A 112 -0.37 10.63 -1.08
CA GLN A 112 -0.63 11.83 -0.30
C GLN A 112 -0.05 13.04 -1.03
N ARG A 113 -0.88 14.03 -1.39
CA ARG A 113 -0.48 15.26 -2.10
C ARG A 113 0.35 14.96 -3.35
N GLY A 114 -0.10 13.99 -4.14
CA GLY A 114 0.58 13.54 -5.37
C GLY A 114 1.90 12.80 -5.15
N ARG A 115 2.21 12.37 -3.92
CA ARG A 115 3.40 11.56 -3.59
C ARG A 115 3.00 10.16 -3.14
N LEU A 116 3.68 9.15 -3.66
CA LEU A 116 3.52 7.75 -3.26
C LEU A 116 4.04 7.55 -1.83
N VAL A 117 3.16 7.15 -0.91
CA VAL A 117 3.49 6.94 0.52
C VAL A 117 3.46 5.48 0.93
N PHE A 118 2.79 4.63 0.15
CA PHE A 118 2.75 3.18 0.33
C PHE A 118 2.80 2.53 -1.05
N SER A 119 3.66 1.52 -1.22
CA SER A 119 3.67 0.68 -2.43
C SER A 119 4.02 -0.75 -2.04
N ALA A 120 3.09 -1.66 -2.33
CA ALA A 120 3.34 -3.09 -2.37
C ALA A 120 3.39 -3.50 -3.85
N SER A 121 4.53 -4.04 -4.29
CA SER A 121 4.81 -4.26 -5.71
C SER A 121 5.45 -5.61 -6.00
N ASP A 122 4.91 -6.64 -5.36
CA ASP A 122 4.95 -8.06 -5.69
C ASP A 122 4.05 -8.75 -4.65
N THR A 123 3.76 -10.03 -4.86
CA THR A 123 3.03 -10.81 -3.86
C THR A 123 3.86 -10.94 -2.58
N GLY A 124 3.62 -10.02 -1.63
CA GLY A 124 3.99 -10.13 -0.23
C GLY A 124 5.44 -9.89 0.18
N THR A 125 6.34 -9.31 -0.63
CA THR A 125 7.72 -9.10 -0.15
C THR A 125 8.30 -7.71 -0.41
N ALA A 126 7.85 -7.03 -1.46
CA ALA A 126 8.28 -5.69 -1.83
C ALA A 126 7.31 -4.64 -1.26
N LEU A 127 7.59 -4.22 -0.02
CA LEU A 127 6.93 -3.07 0.59
C LEU A 127 7.91 -1.90 0.72
N CYS A 128 7.47 -0.74 0.25
CA CYS A 128 8.16 0.53 0.43
C CYS A 128 7.19 1.62 0.90
N LEU A 129 7.66 2.45 1.83
CA LEU A 129 6.90 3.49 2.52
C LEU A 129 7.64 4.82 2.44
N THR A 130 6.90 5.92 2.31
CA THR A 130 7.43 7.29 2.47
C THR A 130 6.80 7.93 3.70
N VAL A 131 7.54 7.99 4.80
CA VAL A 131 7.01 8.39 6.12
C VAL A 131 7.63 9.69 6.63
N THR A 132 6.87 10.43 7.44
CA THR A 132 7.38 11.49 8.32
C THR A 132 8.03 10.89 9.58
N PRO A 133 8.86 11.64 10.34
CA PRO A 133 9.44 11.14 11.59
C PRO A 133 8.39 10.64 12.59
N ARG A 134 7.26 11.36 12.69
CA ARG A 134 6.15 10.96 13.57
C ARG A 134 5.48 9.66 13.11
N GLN A 135 5.32 9.46 11.80
CA GLN A 135 4.80 8.21 11.26
C GLN A 135 5.79 7.05 11.46
N GLU A 136 7.09 7.28 11.25
CA GLU A 136 8.14 6.30 11.51
C GLU A 136 8.10 5.82 12.97
N GLU A 137 8.03 6.75 13.93
CA GLU A 137 7.95 6.40 15.36
C GLU A 137 6.70 5.57 15.68
N ARG A 138 5.53 5.98 15.17
CA ARG A 138 4.27 5.23 15.35
C ARG A 138 4.33 3.84 14.72
N LEU A 139 4.94 3.71 13.54
CA LEU A 139 5.14 2.43 12.87
C LEU A 139 6.04 1.53 13.73
N LEU A 140 7.21 2.02 14.15
CA LEU A 140 8.15 1.26 14.95
C LEU A 140 7.54 0.82 16.29
N SER A 141 6.75 1.67 16.95
CA SER A 141 6.03 1.31 18.18
C SER A 141 5.00 0.20 17.94
N ARG A 142 4.26 0.25 16.83
CA ARG A 142 3.30 -0.81 16.47
C ARG A 142 4.00 -2.13 16.16
N LEU A 143 5.12 -2.11 15.45
CA LEU A 143 5.90 -3.31 15.16
C LEU A 143 6.39 -3.98 16.44
N ASP A 144 6.91 -3.19 17.38
CA ASP A 144 7.39 -3.68 18.68
C ASP A 144 6.26 -4.36 19.48
N ALA A 145 5.06 -3.75 19.49
CA ALA A 145 3.87 -4.33 20.11
C ALA A 145 3.39 -5.63 19.44
N LEU A 146 3.73 -5.85 18.16
CA LEU A 146 3.45 -7.07 17.41
C LEU A 146 4.57 -8.11 17.51
N GLY A 147 5.64 -7.83 18.27
CA GLY A 147 6.83 -8.69 18.37
C GLY A 147 7.70 -8.69 17.10
N ILE A 148 7.47 -7.74 16.18
CA ILE A 148 8.23 -7.63 14.94
C ILE A 148 9.46 -6.75 15.22
N PRO A 149 10.69 -7.21 14.92
CA PRO A 149 11.88 -6.43 15.16
C PRO A 149 11.82 -5.07 14.47
N ARG A 150 12.23 -4.00 15.16
CA ARG A 150 12.31 -2.64 14.57
C ARG A 150 13.22 -2.58 13.35
N THR A 151 14.14 -3.54 13.23
CA THR A 151 15.03 -3.72 12.07
C THR A 151 14.34 -4.34 10.85
N ALA A 152 13.05 -4.70 10.94
CA ALA A 152 12.23 -5.19 9.83
C ALA A 152 12.15 -4.18 8.68
N PHE A 153 12.18 -2.89 8.99
CA PHE A 153 12.34 -1.83 7.98
C PHE A 153 13.79 -1.35 7.97
N THR A 154 14.32 -1.18 6.76
CA THR A 154 15.61 -0.54 6.53
C THR A 154 15.42 0.69 5.69
N THR A 155 16.28 1.66 5.88
CA THR A 155 16.41 2.75 4.90
C THR A 155 17.38 2.28 3.83
N ARG A 156 17.15 2.72 2.60
CA ARG A 156 17.87 2.24 1.41
C ARG A 156 19.39 2.04 1.67
N PRO A 157 19.95 0.82 1.51
CA PRO A 157 21.39 0.66 1.47
C PRO A 157 21.96 1.26 0.18
N ALA A 158 23.19 1.77 0.22
CA ALA A 158 23.82 2.58 -0.82
C ALA A 158 23.95 1.92 -2.23
N ARG A 159 23.57 0.66 -2.45
CA ARG A 159 23.70 -0.01 -3.75
C ARG A 159 22.62 -1.06 -4.03
N ARG A 160 21.75 -0.78 -5.02
CA ARG A 160 21.38 -1.65 -6.17
C ARG A 160 20.26 -0.97 -6.99
N GLY A 161 20.64 -0.39 -8.13
CA GLY A 161 19.82 0.50 -8.97
C GLY A 161 18.88 -0.18 -9.96
N ARG A 162 18.06 -1.16 -9.54
CA ARG A 162 17.01 -1.75 -10.42
C ARG A 162 15.57 -1.46 -10.01
N TRP A 163 15.33 -0.97 -8.80
CA TRP A 163 13.96 -0.76 -8.30
C TRP A 163 13.33 0.56 -8.78
N ILE A 164 14.13 1.57 -9.13
CA ILE A 164 13.67 2.96 -9.36
C ILE A 164 12.93 3.16 -10.71
N SER A 165 13.14 2.28 -11.70
CA SER A 165 12.64 2.52 -13.07
C SER A 165 11.13 2.30 -13.25
N ARG A 166 10.45 1.69 -12.26
CA ARG A 166 8.99 1.59 -12.19
C ARG A 166 8.35 2.77 -11.42
N TRP A 167 9.03 3.26 -10.38
CA TRP A 167 8.55 4.31 -9.46
C TRP A 167 8.39 5.69 -10.08
N LYS A 168 9.19 6.04 -11.11
CA LYS A 168 9.11 7.37 -11.76
C LYS A 168 8.08 7.47 -12.88
N ARG A 169 7.48 6.36 -13.34
CA ARG A 169 6.58 6.37 -14.50
C ARG A 169 5.09 6.54 -14.16
N ALA A 170 4.70 6.34 -12.90
CA ALA A 170 3.31 6.52 -12.44
C ALA A 170 2.95 7.98 -12.06
N ALA A 171 3.94 8.88 -11.91
CA ALA A 171 3.74 10.24 -11.39
C ALA A 171 3.33 11.29 -12.45
N ARG A 172 2.62 10.90 -13.50
CA ARG A 172 2.00 11.84 -14.45
C ARG A 172 0.54 11.44 -14.71
N PRO A 173 -0.44 12.04 -14.02
CA PRO A 173 -1.77 12.12 -14.60
C PRO A 173 -1.65 12.91 -15.93
N SER A 174 -2.26 12.37 -16.98
CA SER A 174 -2.40 13.07 -18.27
C SER A 174 -3.55 14.07 -18.22
#